data_AF-A0A0P7S162-F1
#
_entry.id   AF-A0A0P7S162-F1
#
_cell.length_a   1.000
_cell.length_b   1.000
_cell.length_c   1.000
_cell.angle_alpha   90.00
_cell.angle_beta   90.00
_cell.angle_gamma   90.00
#
_symmetry.space_group_name_H-M   'P 1'
#
loop_
_entity.id
_entity.type
_entity.pdbx_description
1 polymer ?
#
loop_
_entity_poly.entity_id
_entity_poly.type
_entity_poly.pdbx_seq_one_letter_code
_entity_poly.pdbx_strand_id
1 'polypeptide(L)'
;MEHELHYIGIDTAKEKLDVDVLRPDGRHRTKKFANTTKGHDELVSWLKGHKIDHAHICIEATGTYMEPVAECLYDAGYIVSVINPALG
;
A
#
# COMPACT_ATOMS: atom_id res chain seq x y z
N MET A 1 2.13 -20.68 -13.94
CA MET A 1 1.90 -19.30 -14.36
C MET A 1 2.50 -18.45 -13.27
N GLU A 2 3.55 -17.71 -13.56
CA GLU A 2 4.09 -16.74 -12.60
C GLU A 2 2.99 -15.69 -12.38
N HIS A 3 2.50 -15.57 -11.15
CA HIS A 3 1.60 -14.47 -10.82
C HIS A 3 2.41 -13.19 -10.94
N GLU A 4 1.92 -12.24 -11.74
CA GLU A 4 2.57 -10.95 -11.94
C GLU A 4 2.57 -10.19 -10.61
N LEU A 5 3.72 -10.17 -9.94
CA LEU A 5 3.91 -9.49 -8.67
C LEU A 5 3.87 -7.97 -8.91
N HIS A 6 2.89 -7.31 -8.31
CA HIS A 6 2.81 -5.84 -8.36
C HIS A 6 3.68 -5.22 -7.27
N TYR A 7 4.33 -4.10 -7.59
CA TYR A 7 5.02 -3.26 -6.60
C TYR A 7 4.18 -2.02 -6.33
N ILE A 8 3.95 -1.75 -5.04
CA ILE A 8 3.11 -0.64 -4.58
C ILE A 8 3.89 0.18 -3.55
N GLY A 9 3.92 1.50 -3.74
CA GLY A 9 4.42 2.44 -2.75
C GLY A 9 3.28 3.09 -1.98
N ILE A 10 3.44 3.27 -0.67
CA ILE A 10 2.52 4.04 0.18
C ILE A 10 3.32 5.05 1.01
N ASP A 11 3.06 6.33 0.78
CA ASP A 11 3.47 7.41 1.67
C ASP A 11 2.40 7.58 2.76
N THR A 12 2.84 7.58 4.02
CA THR A 12 1.97 7.64 5.19
C THR A 12 2.04 9.01 5.86
N ALA A 13 0.87 9.56 6.13
CA ALA A 13 0.69 10.69 7.04
C ALA A 13 -0.38 10.35 8.08
N LYS A 14 -0.51 11.20 9.10
CA LYS A 14 -1.49 11.00 10.19
C LYS A 14 -2.92 10.75 9.68
N GLU A 15 -3.35 11.48 8.66
CA GLU A 15 -4.75 11.48 8.21
C GLU A 15 -4.95 10.81 6.85
N LYS A 16 -3.87 10.56 6.09
CA LYS A 16 -3.96 10.11 4.71
C LYS A 16 -2.86 9.11 4.35
N LEU A 17 -3.18 8.30 3.35
CA LEU A 17 -2.29 7.37 2.67
C LEU A 17 -2.27 7.76 1.19
N ASP A 18 -1.10 8.10 0.67
CA ASP A 18 -0.89 8.35 -0.75
C ASP A 18 -0.34 7.06 -1.37
N VAL A 19 -1.18 6.36 -2.14
CA VAL A 19 -0.86 5.03 -2.71
C VAL A 19 -0.52 5.17 -4.18
N ASP A 20 0.56 4.50 -4.60
CA ASP A 20 1.02 4.45 -5.98
C ASP A 20 1.29 3.01 -6.43
N VAL A 21 0.61 2.59 -7.50
CA VAL A 21 0.77 1.26 -8.11
C VAL A 21 1.49 1.40 -9.44
N LEU A 22 2.67 0.78 -9.56
CA LEU A 22 3.34 0.64 -10.85
C LEU A 22 2.69 -0.49 -11.64
N ARG A 23 2.08 -0.14 -12.78
CA ARG A 23 1.43 -1.10 -13.67
C ARG A 23 2.45 -1.75 -14.62
N PRO A 24 2.12 -2.93 -15.20
CA PRO A 24 2.97 -3.60 -16.18
C PRO A 24 3.29 -2.76 -17.43
N ASP A 25 2.42 -1.82 -17.78
CA ASP A 25 2.61 -0.89 -18.90
C ASP A 25 3.50 0.32 -18.55
N GLY A 26 4.15 0.31 -17.38
CA GLY A 26 5.02 1.37 -16.89
C GLY A 26 4.26 2.62 -16.41
N ARG A 27 2.93 2.61 -16.41
CA ARG A 27 2.14 3.75 -15.92
C ARG A 27 1.81 3.61 -14.45
N HIS A 28 1.69 4.75 -13.79
CA HIS A 28 1.28 4.84 -12.41
C HIS A 28 -0.24 4.88 -12.28
N ARG A 29 -0.77 4.16 -11.27
CA ARG A 29 -2.14 4.33 -10.79
C ARG A 29 -2.07 4.75 -9.34
N THR A 30 -2.45 6.01 -9.10
CA THR A 30 -2.44 6.59 -7.75
C THR A 30 -3.84 6.73 -7.18
N LYS A 31 -3.96 6.62 -5.86
CA LYS A 31 -5.19 6.96 -5.13
C LYS A 31 -4.86 7.32 -3.68
N LYS A 32 -5.64 8.23 -3.11
CA LYS A 32 -5.55 8.61 -1.70
C LYS A 32 -6.63 7.91 -0.88
N PHE A 33 -6.29 7.52 0.33
CA PHE A 33 -7.20 6.96 1.32
C PHE A 33 -7.03 7.69 2.64
N ALA A 34 -8.07 7.67 3.48
CA ALA A 34 -7.93 8.13 4.86
C ALA A 34 -7.07 7.13 5.66
N ASN A 35 -6.20 7.62 6.53
CA ASN A 35 -5.44 6.74 7.45
C ASN A 35 -6.29 6.38 8.67
N THR A 36 -7.34 5.61 8.42
CA THR A 36 -8.31 5.12 9.41
C THR A 36 -8.66 3.67 9.05
N THR A 37 -9.17 2.88 9.99
CA THR A 37 -9.58 1.49 9.73
C THR A 37 -10.47 1.36 8.50
N LYS A 38 -11.47 2.23 8.36
CA LYS A 38 -12.34 2.26 7.17
C LYS A 38 -11.58 2.56 5.88
N GLY A 39 -10.63 3.49 5.92
CA GLY A 39 -9.79 3.82 4.76
C GLY A 39 -8.83 2.68 4.39
N HIS A 40 -8.39 1.88 5.36
CA HIS A 40 -7.60 0.67 5.12
C HIS A 40 -8.44 -0.40 4.42
N ASP A 41 -9.68 -0.63 4.87
CA ASP A 41 -10.62 -1.55 4.21
C ASP A 41 -10.95 -1.12 2.77
N GLU A 42 -11.12 0.19 2.56
CA GLU A 42 -11.33 0.79 1.23
C GLU A 42 -10.10 0.61 0.32
N LEU A 43 -8.89 0.70 0.86
CA LEU A 43 -7.65 0.43 0.14
C LEU A 43 -7.58 -1.04 -0.29
N VAL A 44 -7.80 -1.98 0.62
CA VAL A 44 -7.81 -3.42 0.31
C VAL A 44 -8.85 -3.73 -0.77
N SER A 45 -10.06 -3.19 -0.62
CA SER A 45 -11.14 -3.36 -1.60
C SER A 45 -10.79 -2.78 -2.96
N TRP A 46 -10.09 -1.64 -2.99
CA TRP A 46 -9.65 -1.01 -4.22
C TRP A 46 -8.56 -1.83 -4.94
N LEU A 47 -7.61 -2.43 -4.21
CA LEU A 47 -6.60 -3.31 -4.80
C LEU A 47 -7.22 -4.57 -5.41
N LYS A 48 -8.11 -5.24 -4.65
CA LYS A 48 -8.86 -6.41 -5.13
C LYS A 48 -9.75 -6.09 -6.33
N GLY A 49 -10.41 -4.94 -6.32
CA GLY A 49 -11.21 -4.46 -7.45
C GLY A 49 -10.42 -4.26 -8.74
N HIS A 50 -9.10 -4.04 -8.63
CA HIS A 50 -8.17 -3.97 -9.76
C HIS A 50 -7.47 -5.29 -10.08
N LYS A 51 -7.89 -6.41 -9.46
CA LYS A 51 -7.28 -7.74 -9.61
C LYS A 51 -5.81 -7.79 -9.20
N ILE A 52 -5.45 -6.98 -8.22
CA ILE A 52 -4.11 -6.99 -7.62
C ILE A 52 -4.20 -7.90 -6.40
N ASP A 53 -4.19 -9.21 -6.63
CA ASP A 53 -4.30 -10.22 -5.57
C ASP A 53 -2.93 -10.57 -4.94
N HIS A 54 -1.84 -10.26 -5.66
CA HIS A 54 -0.46 -10.48 -5.22
C HIS A 54 0.38 -9.22 -5.45
N ALA A 55 0.83 -8.61 -4.36
CA ALA A 55 1.68 -7.44 -4.40
C ALA A 55 2.70 -7.44 -3.26
N HIS A 56 3.84 -6.82 -3.51
CA HIS A 56 4.76 -6.36 -2.49
C HIS A 56 4.53 -4.86 -2.29
N ILE A 57 4.07 -4.50 -1.08
CA ILE A 57 3.73 -3.15 -0.69
C ILE A 57 4.84 -2.60 0.20
N CYS A 58 5.48 -1.52 -0.25
CA CYS A 58 6.44 -0.76 0.51
C CYS A 58 5.75 0.46 1.13
N ILE A 59 5.83 0.59 2.45
CA ILE A 59 5.20 1.67 3.21
C ILE A 59 6.30 2.52 3.84
N GLU A 60 6.34 3.81 3.53
CA GLU A 60 7.27 4.74 4.15
C GLU A 60 6.86 5.01 5.59
N ALA A 61 7.80 4.81 6.53
CA ALA A 61 7.56 5.01 7.95
C ALA A 61 7.62 6.51 8.31
N THR A 62 6.45 7.09 8.59
CA THR A 62 6.34 8.44 9.15
C THR A 62 5.79 8.36 10.58
N GLY A 63 6.68 8.45 11.58
CA GLY A 63 6.28 8.29 12.99
C GLY A 63 5.73 6.89 13.28
N THR A 64 4.53 6.79 13.88
CA THR A 64 3.82 5.53 14.16
C THR A 64 2.59 5.32 13.28
N TYR A 65 2.38 6.17 12.27
CA TYR A 65 1.12 6.19 11.50
C TYR A 65 1.00 5.04 10.49
N MET A 66 2.08 4.29 10.26
CA MET A 66 2.16 3.19 9.30
C MET A 66 1.71 1.84 9.86
N GLU A 67 1.78 1.64 11.18
CA GLU A 67 1.53 0.32 11.79
C GLU A 67 0.13 -0.22 11.47
N PRO A 68 -0.97 0.54 11.64
CA PRO A 68 -2.30 -0.02 11.43
C PRO A 68 -2.59 -0.38 9.96
N VAL A 69 -2.08 0.42 9.02
CA VAL A 69 -2.22 0.10 7.59
C VAL A 69 -1.35 -1.08 7.18
N ALA A 70 -0.15 -1.21 7.75
CA ALA A 70 0.74 -2.34 7.49
C ALA A 70 0.12 -3.66 7.95
N GLU A 71 -0.44 -3.69 9.17
CA GLU A 71 -1.16 -4.85 9.71
C GLU A 71 -2.35 -5.22 8.84
N CYS A 72 -3.21 -4.25 8.50
CA CYS A 72 -4.39 -4.50 7.66
C CYS A 72 -4.01 -5.11 6.29
N LEU A 73 -2.96 -4.60 5.65
CA LEU A 73 -2.49 -5.12 4.36
C LEU A 73 -1.86 -6.51 4.49
N TYR A 74 -1.11 -6.76 5.58
CA TYR A 74 -0.57 -8.08 5.85
C TYR A 74 -1.68 -9.12 6.08
N ASP A 75 -2.68 -8.78 6.91
CA ASP A 75 -3.85 -9.62 7.18
C ASP A 75 -4.69 -9.88 5.91
N ALA A 76 -4.69 -8.93 4.97
CA ALA A 76 -5.33 -9.09 3.66
C ALA A 76 -4.55 -10.02 2.71
N GLY A 77 -3.37 -10.50 3.10
CA GLY A 77 -2.54 -11.47 2.37
C GLY A 77 -1.42 -10.87 1.52
N TYR A 78 -1.14 -9.56 1.65
CA TYR A 78 -0.05 -8.91 0.90
C TYR A 78 1.31 -9.08 1.59
N ILE A 79 2.38 -9.04 0.80
CA ILE A 79 3.74 -8.90 1.34
C ILE A 79 3.93 -7.43 1.67
N VAL A 80 4.27 -7.11 2.91
CA VAL A 80 4.44 -5.73 3.37
C VAL A 80 5.87 -5.50 3.85
N SER A 81 6.45 -4.36 3.49
CA SER A 81 7.71 -3.88 4.04
C SER A 81 7.55 -2.44 4.49
N VAL A 82 7.85 -2.18 5.76
CA VAL A 82 7.92 -0.83 6.30
C VAL A 82 9.34 -0.33 6.14
N ILE A 83 9.50 0.74 5.35
CA ILE A 83 10.79 1.30 4.99
C ILE A 83 10.99 2.57 5.81
N ASN A 84 12.06 2.59 6.60
CA ASN A 84 12.50 3.82 7.24
C ASN A 84 13.13 4.71 6.15
N PRO A 85 12.59 5.90 5.85
CA PRO A 85 13.27 6.82 4.96
C PRO A 85 14.58 7.21 5.63
N ALA A 86 15.70 6.74 5.08
CA ALA A 86 17.00 7.14 5.57
C ALA A 86 17.07 8.67 5.51
N LEU A 87 17.26 9.31 6.67
CA LEU A 87 17.54 10.73 6.77
C LEU A 87 18.77 11.01 5.91
N GLY A 88 18.56 11.57 4.72
CA GLY A 88 19.61 12.17 3.91
C GLY A 88 20.12 13.46 4.55
#